data_AF-A0A1E4TXY2-F1
#
_entry.id   AF-A0A1E4TXY2-F1
#
_cell.length_a   1.000
_cell.length_b   1.000
_cell.length_c   1.000
_cell.angle_alpha   90.00
_cell.angle_beta   90.00
_cell.angle_gamma   90.00
#
_symmetry.space_group_name_H-M   'P 1'
#
loop_
_entity.id
_entity.type
_entity.pdbx_description
1 polymer ?
#
loop_
_entity_poly.entity_id
_entity_poly.type
_entity_poly.pdbx_seq_one_letter_code
_entity_poly.pdbx_strand_id
1 'polypeptide(L)'
;MMDPFEARLKFQQMLKSLTCSNTNNLNVSKFAITNSELQEDFHSCILEVLENSDLNHKLNLFQFFEVLILQSLQVSSRPYISNFVRDFYRIFEIILNDDNANLNSSFLILFKISNLLGFTKSLEYKLKFSAASKELISDEDMSFIEQDVPFIKTNYFMTHELPIIDNYDDIDQVFTKVWEYLLLKKKQSKYERIRKDKHIPLEIPPASSVDDVLPSNQSSSINADQSQLLNNSTTITTTNIVTNIVTPKNGNSNKDEKLILRRMEDDRERTKKSKEKLWENPYVDDLQLEFNECFQKINYQPDLEDEEFKELEEVNLIVAQCYDDWGGGDRIKNDKDNGNGTGTNVNKLKKRKFSTTDKNPGGIRSGKNNHNYYRYNYNNDRRRIRRR
;
A
#
# COMPACT_ATOMS: atom_id res chain seq x y z
N MET A 1 -19.80 -1.35 36.88
CA MET A 1 -18.37 -1.37 37.25
C MET A 1 -17.98 -2.82 37.42
N MET A 2 -16.97 -3.29 36.68
CA MET A 2 -16.46 -4.65 36.82
C MET A 2 -15.29 -4.63 37.81
N ASP A 3 -14.97 -5.76 38.44
CA ASP A 3 -13.82 -5.82 39.35
C ASP A 3 -12.50 -5.59 38.58
N PRO A 4 -11.52 -4.81 39.09
CA PRO A 4 -10.28 -4.52 38.36
C PRO A 4 -9.47 -5.76 37.97
N PHE A 5 -9.42 -6.80 38.80
CA PHE A 5 -8.69 -8.02 38.49
C PHE A 5 -9.41 -8.85 37.43
N GLU A 6 -10.74 -8.98 37.53
CA GLU A 6 -11.57 -9.61 36.49
C GLU A 6 -11.43 -8.87 35.15
N ALA A 7 -11.45 -7.53 35.19
CA ALA A 7 -11.30 -6.65 34.03
C ALA A 7 -9.94 -6.80 33.36
N ARG A 8 -8.85 -6.83 34.14
CA ARG A 8 -7.50 -7.12 33.65
C ARG A 8 -7.43 -8.47 32.93
N LEU A 9 -7.89 -9.54 33.58
CA LEU A 9 -7.81 -10.90 33.03
C LEU A 9 -8.60 -11.02 31.72
N LYS A 10 -9.83 -10.47 31.69
CA LYS A 10 -10.67 -10.43 30.50
C LYS A 10 -10.03 -9.59 29.38
N PHE A 11 -9.47 -8.44 29.70
CA PHE A 11 -8.80 -7.58 28.73
C PHE A 11 -7.57 -8.27 28.12
N GLN A 12 -6.72 -8.91 28.93
CA GLN A 12 -5.59 -9.68 28.42
C GLN A 12 -6.02 -10.83 27.49
N GLN A 13 -7.13 -11.52 27.78
CA GLN A 13 -7.69 -12.55 26.89
C GLN A 13 -8.16 -11.94 25.56
N MET A 14 -8.87 -10.80 25.61
CA MET A 14 -9.31 -10.06 24.42
C MET A 14 -8.12 -9.62 23.56
N LEU A 15 -7.08 -9.03 24.17
CA LEU A 15 -5.83 -8.65 23.50
C LEU A 15 -5.16 -9.84 22.82
N LYS A 16 -4.95 -10.96 23.52
CA LYS A 16 -4.34 -12.19 22.96
C LYS A 16 -5.15 -12.78 21.79
N SER A 17 -6.45 -12.48 21.71
CA SER A 17 -7.35 -12.88 20.61
C SER A 17 -7.40 -11.89 19.42
N LEU A 18 -6.61 -10.81 19.43
CA LEU A 18 -6.61 -9.82 18.35
C LEU A 18 -6.16 -10.38 16.99
N THR A 19 -6.73 -9.79 15.95
CA THR A 19 -6.67 -10.19 14.53
C THR A 19 -6.68 -8.94 13.66
N CYS A 20 -6.48 -9.04 12.35
CA CYS A 20 -6.70 -7.93 11.40
C CYS A 20 -8.17 -7.44 11.29
N SER A 21 -9.12 -8.02 12.04
CA SER A 21 -10.54 -7.68 12.00
C SER A 21 -10.86 -6.38 12.74
N ASN A 22 -11.30 -5.36 12.01
CA ASN A 22 -11.76 -4.09 12.59
C ASN A 22 -12.91 -4.29 13.60
N THR A 23 -13.82 -5.24 13.38
CA THR A 23 -14.92 -5.53 14.32
C THR A 23 -14.41 -6.09 15.64
N ASN A 24 -13.38 -6.94 15.60
CA ASN A 24 -12.71 -7.44 16.81
C ASN A 24 -12.08 -6.25 17.56
N ASN A 25 -11.24 -5.48 16.88
CA ASN A 25 -10.54 -4.31 17.45
C ASN A 25 -11.52 -3.29 18.07
N LEU A 26 -12.66 -3.01 17.40
CA LEU A 26 -13.72 -2.14 17.88
C LEU A 26 -14.41 -2.66 19.15
N ASN A 27 -14.58 -3.98 19.29
CA ASN A 27 -15.15 -4.57 20.50
C ASN A 27 -14.17 -4.52 21.67
N VAL A 28 -12.87 -4.76 21.42
CA VAL A 28 -11.81 -4.59 22.43
C VAL A 28 -11.70 -3.13 22.87
N SER A 29 -11.76 -2.16 21.94
CA SER A 29 -11.67 -0.74 22.28
C SER A 29 -12.91 -0.25 23.04
N LYS A 30 -14.12 -0.69 22.67
CA LYS A 30 -15.34 -0.37 23.43
C LYS A 30 -15.28 -0.89 24.86
N PHE A 31 -14.74 -2.09 25.08
CA PHE A 31 -14.52 -2.62 26.42
C PHE A 31 -13.52 -1.77 27.22
N ALA A 32 -12.41 -1.35 26.60
CA ALA A 32 -11.45 -0.44 27.22
C ALA A 32 -12.10 0.89 27.63
N ILE A 33 -12.75 1.59 26.68
CA ILE A 33 -13.42 2.88 26.92
C ILE A 33 -14.50 2.79 28.02
N THR A 34 -15.24 1.69 28.08
CA THR A 34 -16.30 1.48 29.08
C THR A 34 -15.74 1.34 30.51
N ASN A 35 -14.48 0.92 30.66
CA ASN A 35 -13.78 0.78 31.94
C ASN A 35 -12.55 1.70 31.97
N SER A 36 -12.70 2.93 31.43
CA SER A 36 -11.59 3.88 31.27
C SER A 36 -10.94 4.33 32.59
N GLU A 37 -11.60 4.11 33.74
CA GLU A 37 -11.01 4.25 35.07
C GLU A 37 -9.80 3.32 35.29
N LEU A 38 -9.69 2.22 34.53
CA LEU A 38 -8.57 1.26 34.59
C LEU A 38 -7.48 1.54 33.54
N GLN A 39 -7.45 2.73 32.93
CA GLN A 39 -6.59 2.99 31.76
C GLN A 39 -5.10 2.71 31.97
N GLU A 40 -4.56 2.96 33.17
CA GLU A 40 -3.14 2.70 33.49
C GLU A 40 -2.81 1.19 33.49
N ASP A 41 -3.66 0.37 34.11
CA ASP A 41 -3.49 -1.08 34.17
C ASP A 41 -3.75 -1.73 32.80
N PHE A 42 -4.75 -1.25 32.07
CA PHE A 42 -5.03 -1.69 30.71
C PHE A 42 -3.88 -1.33 29.75
N HIS A 43 -3.32 -0.11 29.84
CA HIS A 43 -2.16 0.26 29.04
C HIS A 43 -0.95 -0.62 29.36
N SER A 44 -0.71 -0.89 30.63
CA SER A 44 0.32 -1.85 31.09
C SER A 44 0.10 -3.24 30.52
N CYS A 45 -1.16 -3.72 30.44
CA CYS A 45 -1.50 -4.99 29.81
C CYS A 45 -1.26 -5.01 28.29
N ILE A 46 -1.48 -3.90 27.59
CA ILE A 46 -1.17 -3.82 26.16
C ILE A 46 0.33 -3.96 25.94
N LEU A 47 1.16 -3.29 26.75
CA LEU A 47 2.61 -3.42 26.70
C LEU A 47 3.09 -4.84 27.04
N GLU A 48 2.52 -5.46 28.08
CA GLU A 48 2.80 -6.85 28.48
C GLU A 48 2.51 -7.84 27.34
N VAL A 49 1.39 -7.70 26.64
CA VAL A 49 1.05 -8.56 25.49
C VAL A 49 1.88 -8.21 24.25
N LEU A 50 2.24 -6.94 24.04
CA LEU A 50 3.08 -6.49 22.93
C LEU A 50 4.50 -7.07 23.02
N GLU A 51 5.11 -7.07 24.20
CA GLU A 51 6.46 -7.62 24.41
C GLU A 51 6.50 -9.14 24.24
N ASN A 52 5.44 -9.84 24.64
CA ASN A 52 5.35 -11.31 24.61
C ASN A 52 4.71 -11.90 23.35
N SER A 53 4.55 -11.13 22.27
CA SER A 53 3.83 -11.57 21.06
C SER A 53 4.69 -11.64 19.78
N ASP A 54 4.24 -12.46 18.83
CA ASP A 54 4.89 -12.62 17.54
C ASP A 54 4.77 -11.36 16.64
N LEU A 55 5.60 -11.29 15.59
CA LEU A 55 5.66 -10.16 14.66
C LEU A 55 4.30 -9.77 14.06
N ASN A 56 3.41 -10.73 13.80
CA ASN A 56 2.11 -10.46 13.19
C ASN A 56 1.09 -9.98 14.23
N HIS A 57 1.08 -10.58 15.41
CA HIS A 57 0.23 -10.14 16.51
C HIS A 57 0.64 -8.76 17.05
N LYS A 58 1.93 -8.42 17.08
CA LYS A 58 2.42 -7.06 17.31
C LYS A 58 1.83 -6.03 16.33
N LEU A 59 1.70 -6.39 15.06
CA LEU A 59 1.06 -5.54 14.06
C LEU A 59 -0.46 -5.43 14.27
N ASN A 60 -1.12 -6.51 14.70
CA ASN A 60 -2.55 -6.49 15.08
C ASN A 60 -2.78 -5.59 16.32
N LEU A 61 -1.89 -5.62 17.31
CA LEU A 61 -1.88 -4.70 18.46
C LEU A 61 -1.67 -3.25 18.03
N PHE A 62 -0.81 -2.99 17.03
CA PHE A 62 -0.63 -1.64 16.51
C PHE A 62 -1.86 -1.11 15.76
N GLN A 63 -2.53 -1.97 14.98
CA GLN A 63 -3.83 -1.66 14.39
C GLN A 63 -4.92 -1.49 15.46
N PHE A 64 -4.82 -2.16 16.60
CA PHE A 64 -5.71 -1.93 17.74
C PHE A 64 -5.47 -0.55 18.39
N PHE A 65 -4.23 -0.07 18.51
CA PHE A 65 -3.95 1.30 18.97
C PHE A 65 -4.60 2.37 18.08
N GLU A 66 -4.58 2.22 16.74
CA GLU A 66 -5.31 3.09 15.80
C GLU A 66 -6.79 3.21 16.18
N VAL A 67 -7.45 2.07 16.43
CA VAL A 67 -8.88 2.00 16.77
C VAL A 67 -9.14 2.53 18.18
N LEU A 68 -8.28 2.22 19.16
CA LEU A 68 -8.40 2.70 20.53
C LEU A 68 -8.29 4.23 20.61
N ILE A 69 -7.32 4.83 19.91
CA ILE A 69 -7.16 6.29 19.83
C ILE A 69 -8.38 6.93 19.16
N LEU A 70 -8.87 6.36 18.06
CA LEU A 70 -10.08 6.86 17.38
C LEU A 70 -11.31 6.84 18.30
N GLN A 71 -11.50 5.80 19.10
CA GLN A 71 -12.60 5.74 20.08
C GLN A 71 -12.37 6.68 21.27
N SER A 72 -11.12 6.84 21.73
CA SER A 72 -10.77 7.75 22.83
C SER A 72 -11.04 9.21 22.47
N LEU A 73 -10.78 9.62 21.22
CA LEU A 73 -11.07 10.97 20.72
C LEU A 73 -12.56 11.31 20.70
N GLN A 74 -13.46 10.31 20.72
CA GLN A 74 -14.91 10.50 20.80
C GLN A 74 -15.39 10.75 22.24
N VAL A 75 -14.54 10.54 23.24
CA VAL A 75 -14.85 10.74 24.67
C VAL A 75 -14.21 12.02 25.17
N SER A 76 -14.94 12.81 25.96
CA SER A 76 -14.47 14.10 26.48
C SER A 76 -13.20 14.00 27.34
N SER A 77 -13.03 12.92 28.09
CA SER A 77 -11.83 12.64 28.91
C SER A 77 -10.61 12.17 28.11
N ARG A 78 -10.79 11.80 26.83
CA ARG A 78 -9.72 11.33 25.93
C ARG A 78 -8.75 10.31 26.57
N PRO A 79 -9.27 9.19 27.13
CA PRO A 79 -8.45 8.22 27.85
C PRO A 79 -7.39 7.59 26.94
N TYR A 80 -6.37 6.97 27.51
CA TYR A 80 -5.27 6.28 26.81
C TYR A 80 -4.33 7.15 25.93
N ILE A 81 -4.72 8.36 25.48
CA ILE A 81 -3.92 9.14 24.52
C ILE A 81 -2.56 9.55 25.11
N SER A 82 -2.54 10.10 26.32
CA SER A 82 -1.31 10.48 27.04
C SER A 82 -0.35 9.30 27.18
N ASN A 83 -0.88 8.14 27.58
CA ASN A 83 -0.12 6.93 27.87
C ASN A 83 0.46 6.34 26.60
N PHE A 84 -0.32 6.35 25.51
CA PHE A 84 0.14 5.99 24.18
C PHE A 84 1.27 6.90 23.71
N VAL A 85 1.08 8.23 23.73
CA VAL A 85 2.10 9.19 23.25
C VAL A 85 3.40 9.05 24.04
N ARG A 86 3.34 9.01 25.37
CA ARG A 86 4.50 8.79 26.25
C ARG A 86 5.31 7.57 25.86
N ASP A 87 4.66 6.43 25.64
CA ASP A 87 5.34 5.16 25.38
C ASP A 87 5.51 4.85 23.87
N PHE A 88 5.11 5.78 22.98
CA PHE A 88 4.93 5.49 21.55
C PHE A 88 6.23 5.04 20.87
N TYR A 89 7.35 5.71 21.16
CA TYR A 89 8.65 5.33 20.59
C TYR A 89 9.04 3.90 20.94
N ARG A 90 8.87 3.49 22.21
CA ARG A 90 9.14 2.12 22.69
C ARG A 90 8.19 1.12 22.03
N ILE A 91 6.89 1.42 21.98
CA ILE A 91 5.89 0.60 21.30
C ILE A 91 6.31 0.34 19.84
N PHE A 92 6.71 1.39 19.13
CA PHE A 92 7.02 1.33 17.70
C PHE A 92 8.34 0.57 17.40
N GLU A 93 9.35 0.74 18.24
CA GLU A 93 10.60 -0.05 18.19
C GLU A 93 10.32 -1.56 18.36
N ILE A 94 9.47 -1.94 19.32
CA ILE A 94 9.06 -3.33 19.56
C ILE A 94 8.26 -3.91 18.37
N ILE A 95 7.56 -3.09 17.59
CA ILE A 95 6.75 -3.54 16.44
C ILE A 95 7.59 -3.78 15.19
N LEU A 96 8.59 -2.92 14.91
CA LEU A 96 9.39 -3.02 13.69
C LEU A 96 10.44 -4.12 13.75
N ASN A 97 11.02 -4.39 14.93
CA ASN A 97 12.14 -5.33 15.12
C ASN A 97 13.28 -5.06 14.11
N ASP A 98 14.21 -6.01 13.90
CA ASP A 98 15.32 -5.86 12.95
C ASP A 98 15.04 -6.44 11.55
N ASP A 99 14.10 -7.38 11.41
CA ASP A 99 13.77 -8.00 10.11
C ASP A 99 12.99 -7.06 9.17
N ASN A 100 12.49 -5.93 9.67
CA ASN A 100 11.71 -4.94 8.91
C ASN A 100 10.46 -5.50 8.20
N ALA A 101 10.01 -6.71 8.53
CA ALA A 101 8.88 -7.40 7.90
C ALA A 101 7.56 -6.62 8.04
N ASN A 102 7.43 -5.79 9.07
CA ASN A 102 6.24 -4.97 9.34
C ASN A 102 6.31 -3.55 8.74
N LEU A 103 7.44 -3.15 8.13
CA LEU A 103 7.76 -1.75 7.78
C LEU A 103 6.62 -1.00 7.05
N ASN A 104 6.09 -1.57 5.96
CA ASN A 104 5.06 -0.92 5.16
C ASN A 104 3.70 -0.86 5.88
N SER A 105 3.35 -1.91 6.63
CA SER A 105 2.10 -1.95 7.39
C SER A 105 2.13 -0.97 8.58
N SER A 106 3.27 -0.91 9.28
CA SER A 106 3.53 0.08 10.33
C SER A 106 3.54 1.51 9.79
N PHE A 107 4.07 1.76 8.59
CA PHE A 107 3.95 3.06 7.91
C PHE A 107 2.49 3.50 7.72
N LEU A 108 1.64 2.61 7.21
CA LEU A 108 0.22 2.93 6.98
C LEU A 108 -0.52 3.25 8.29
N ILE A 109 -0.29 2.46 9.33
CA ILE A 109 -0.90 2.67 10.66
C ILE A 109 -0.35 3.96 11.30
N LEU A 110 0.96 4.19 11.27
CA LEU A 110 1.59 5.42 11.74
C LEU A 110 1.04 6.66 11.05
N PHE A 111 0.85 6.63 9.72
CA PHE A 111 0.30 7.76 8.97
C PHE A 111 -1.13 8.10 9.41
N LYS A 112 -1.98 7.10 9.64
CA LYS A 112 -3.33 7.34 10.19
C LYS A 112 -3.28 7.90 11.61
N ILE A 113 -2.51 7.29 12.51
CA ILE A 113 -2.39 7.74 13.91
C ILE A 113 -1.85 9.19 13.96
N SER A 114 -0.88 9.53 13.10
CA SER A 114 -0.35 10.89 12.94
C SER A 114 -1.46 11.88 12.59
N ASN A 115 -2.33 11.55 11.63
CA ASN A 115 -3.44 12.43 11.25
C ASN A 115 -4.53 12.49 12.33
N LEU A 116 -4.79 11.39 13.05
CA LEU A 116 -5.78 11.36 14.15
C LEU A 116 -5.36 12.23 15.34
N LEU A 117 -4.06 12.29 15.64
CA LEU A 117 -3.51 13.08 16.76
C LEU A 117 -2.98 14.45 16.34
N GLY A 118 -3.12 14.83 15.06
CA GLY A 118 -2.82 16.18 14.57
C GLY A 118 -1.34 16.48 14.32
N PHE A 119 -0.49 15.47 14.12
CA PHE A 119 0.94 15.64 13.83
C PHE A 119 1.15 16.50 12.57
N THR A 120 1.78 17.66 12.74
CA THR A 120 1.80 18.71 11.71
C THR A 120 2.57 18.32 10.45
N LYS A 121 3.61 17.49 10.58
CA LYS A 121 4.51 17.08 9.48
C LYS A 121 4.14 15.74 8.84
N SER A 122 2.93 15.21 9.08
CA SER A 122 2.54 13.87 8.60
C SER A 122 2.65 13.70 7.09
N LEU A 123 2.30 14.75 6.32
CA LEU A 123 2.39 14.74 4.86
C LEU A 123 3.84 14.85 4.37
N GLU A 124 4.67 15.66 5.02
CA GLU A 124 6.10 15.77 4.73
C GLU A 124 6.79 14.42 4.92
N TYR A 125 6.51 13.73 6.03
CA TYR A 125 7.05 12.41 6.33
C TYR A 125 6.49 11.30 5.43
N LYS A 126 5.21 11.39 5.02
CA LYS A 126 4.65 10.53 3.97
C LYS A 126 5.38 10.72 2.64
N LEU A 127 5.71 11.96 2.25
CA LEU A 127 6.49 12.26 1.05
C LEU A 127 7.93 11.76 1.19
N LYS A 128 8.62 12.00 2.30
CA LYS A 128 9.96 11.43 2.59
C LYS A 128 9.97 9.90 2.53
N PHE A 129 8.92 9.25 3.04
CA PHE A 129 8.79 7.80 2.94
C PHE A 129 8.47 7.36 1.50
N SER A 130 7.70 8.11 0.73
CA SER A 130 7.36 7.78 -0.66
C SER A 130 8.43 8.17 -1.68
N ALA A 131 9.34 9.09 -1.34
CA ALA A 131 10.33 9.65 -2.23
C ALA A 131 11.17 8.54 -2.89
N ALA A 132 11.50 8.74 -4.17
CA ALA A 132 12.23 7.76 -4.96
C ALA A 132 13.53 7.40 -4.23
N SER A 133 13.72 6.11 -3.98
CA SER A 133 14.64 5.59 -2.96
C SER A 133 16.14 5.95 -3.11
N LYS A 134 16.51 6.72 -4.14
CA LYS A 134 17.87 7.10 -4.49
C LYS A 134 18.49 8.09 -3.49
N GLU A 135 17.69 8.94 -2.84
CA GLU A 135 18.16 9.90 -1.82
C GLU A 135 18.45 9.27 -0.45
N LEU A 136 17.97 8.04 -0.20
CA LEU A 136 18.03 7.39 1.12
C LEU A 136 19.36 6.68 1.43
N ILE A 137 20.25 6.54 0.44
CA ILE A 137 21.56 5.89 0.55
C ILE A 137 22.60 6.89 0.03
N SER A 138 23.54 7.28 0.88
CA SER A 138 24.65 8.16 0.52
C SER A 138 25.76 7.41 -0.22
N ASP A 139 26.67 8.15 -0.84
CA ASP A 139 27.87 7.56 -1.46
C ASP A 139 28.76 6.85 -0.41
N GLU A 140 28.75 7.31 0.84
CA GLU A 140 29.41 6.65 1.97
C GLU A 140 28.76 5.29 2.27
N ASP A 141 27.42 5.22 2.35
CA ASP A 141 26.71 3.94 2.53
C ASP A 141 27.05 2.96 1.39
N MET A 142 27.14 3.44 0.14
CA MET A 142 27.52 2.61 -1.01
C MET A 142 28.95 2.06 -0.87
N SER A 143 29.89 2.85 -0.33
CA SER A 143 31.26 2.39 -0.06
C SER A 143 31.33 1.31 1.02
N PHE A 144 30.48 1.38 2.06
CA PHE A 144 30.37 0.35 3.10
C PHE A 144 29.69 -0.93 2.56
N ILE A 145 28.67 -0.78 1.71
CA ILE A 145 28.04 -1.89 0.98
C ILE A 145 29.09 -2.65 0.15
N GLU A 146 30.00 -1.94 -0.53
CA GLU A 146 31.05 -2.56 -1.35
C GLU A 146 32.07 -3.36 -0.53
N GLN A 147 32.26 -2.99 0.73
CA GLN A 147 33.14 -3.68 1.68
C GLN A 147 32.43 -4.81 2.47
N ASP A 148 31.19 -5.16 2.09
CA ASP A 148 30.30 -6.11 2.79
C ASP A 148 30.04 -5.78 4.27
N VAL A 149 30.14 -4.50 4.65
CA VAL A 149 29.92 -4.08 6.03
C VAL A 149 28.41 -4.13 6.34
N PRO A 150 27.96 -4.80 7.41
CA PRO A 150 26.54 -4.80 7.81
C PRO A 150 26.06 -3.41 8.24
N PHE A 151 24.76 -3.17 8.24
CA PHE A 151 24.20 -1.87 8.63
C PHE A 151 24.41 -1.57 10.12
N ILE A 152 25.34 -0.65 10.43
CA ILE A 152 25.66 -0.24 11.80
C ILE A 152 24.72 0.89 12.24
N LYS A 153 23.72 0.56 13.08
CA LYS A 153 22.75 1.53 13.64
C LYS A 153 23.43 2.72 14.34
N THR A 154 24.52 2.47 15.08
CA THR A 154 25.24 3.48 15.89
C THR A 154 25.85 4.61 15.04
N ASN A 155 26.37 4.31 13.85
CA ASN A 155 26.94 5.33 12.96
C ASN A 155 25.85 6.29 12.44
N TYR A 156 24.62 5.78 12.26
CA TYR A 156 23.48 6.62 11.90
C TYR A 156 23.09 7.55 13.04
N PHE A 157 22.98 7.04 14.27
CA PHE A 157 22.64 7.87 15.44
C PHE A 157 23.72 8.87 15.86
N MET A 158 25.00 8.64 15.51
CA MET A 158 26.09 9.61 15.71
C MET A 158 26.16 10.70 14.63
N THR A 159 25.65 10.44 13.42
CA THR A 159 25.66 11.42 12.31
C THR A 159 24.33 12.17 12.19
N HIS A 160 23.25 11.54 12.64
CA HIS A 160 21.90 12.08 12.69
C HIS A 160 21.42 11.92 14.15
N GLU A 161 21.77 12.90 14.99
CA GLU A 161 21.27 12.96 16.36
C GLU A 161 19.74 13.01 16.33
N LEU A 162 19.08 11.90 16.69
CA LEU A 162 17.64 11.92 16.93
C LEU A 162 17.35 12.93 18.03
N PRO A 163 16.28 13.75 17.91
CA PRO A 163 15.90 14.67 18.97
C PRO A 163 15.72 13.91 20.29
N ILE A 164 16.47 14.37 21.29
CA ILE A 164 16.27 13.94 22.68
C ILE A 164 14.85 14.37 23.05
N ILE A 165 14.06 13.44 23.61
CA ILE A 165 12.71 13.78 24.05
C ILE A 165 12.83 14.39 25.44
N ASP A 166 13.01 15.72 25.46
CA ASP A 166 13.01 16.50 26.69
C ASP A 166 11.59 16.63 27.26
N ASN A 167 10.56 16.52 26.42
CA ASN A 167 9.16 16.52 26.84
C ASN A 167 8.31 15.48 26.09
N TYR A 168 7.87 14.44 26.82
CA TYR A 168 6.99 13.40 26.28
C TYR A 168 5.54 13.86 26.05
N ASP A 169 5.16 15.05 26.54
CA ASP A 169 3.84 15.65 26.28
C ASP A 169 3.77 16.37 24.92
N ASP A 170 4.91 16.61 24.25
CA ASP A 170 4.94 17.19 22.89
C ASP A 170 4.76 16.11 21.82
N ILE A 171 3.53 16.02 21.31
CA ILE A 171 3.13 15.14 20.20
C ILE A 171 4.04 15.34 18.98
N ASP A 172 4.38 16.57 18.60
CA ASP A 172 5.18 16.82 17.39
C ASP A 172 6.63 16.35 17.58
N GLN A 173 7.21 16.48 18.79
CA GLN A 173 8.54 15.94 19.11
C GLN A 173 8.55 14.40 19.08
N VAL A 174 7.61 13.75 19.77
CA VAL A 174 7.52 12.27 19.83
C VAL A 174 7.29 11.69 18.44
N PHE A 175 6.35 12.24 17.67
CA PHE A 175 6.03 11.73 16.32
C PHE A 175 7.18 11.96 15.35
N THR A 176 7.86 13.11 15.40
CA THR A 176 9.06 13.36 14.58
C THR A 176 10.08 12.24 14.75
N LYS A 177 10.41 11.87 16.00
CA LYS A 177 11.36 10.80 16.30
C LYS A 177 10.90 9.41 15.83
N VAL A 178 9.61 9.09 15.98
CA VAL A 178 9.02 7.82 15.50
C VAL A 178 9.08 7.73 13.97
N TRP A 179 8.82 8.83 13.27
CA TRP A 179 8.93 8.91 11.82
C TRP A 179 10.38 8.82 11.32
N GLU A 180 11.33 9.47 12.00
CA GLU A 180 12.76 9.35 11.69
C GLU A 180 13.26 7.92 11.89
N TYR A 181 12.83 7.24 12.96
CA TYR A 181 13.12 5.82 13.18
C TYR A 181 12.53 4.93 12.07
N LEU A 182 11.31 5.22 11.59
CA LEU A 182 10.73 4.51 10.45
C LEU A 182 11.54 4.71 9.16
N LEU A 183 12.01 5.92 8.88
CA LEU A 183 12.87 6.22 7.73
C LEU A 183 14.23 5.52 7.85
N LEU A 184 14.84 5.50 9.03
CA LEU A 184 16.05 4.72 9.32
C LEU A 184 15.84 3.23 9.07
N LYS A 185 14.72 2.66 9.53
CA LYS A 185 14.36 1.26 9.28
C LYS A 185 14.12 0.97 7.80
N LYS A 186 13.58 1.93 7.03
CA LYS A 186 13.52 1.86 5.57
C LYS A 186 14.91 1.90 4.93
N LYS A 187 15.81 2.77 5.40
CA LYS A 187 17.21 2.82 4.96
C LYS A 187 17.91 1.48 5.19
N GLN A 188 17.87 0.96 6.41
CA GLN A 188 18.41 -0.35 6.79
C GLN A 188 17.91 -1.46 5.86
N SER A 189 16.59 -1.55 5.65
CA SER A 189 15.98 -2.57 4.80
C SER A 189 16.43 -2.48 3.34
N LYS A 190 16.70 -1.28 2.81
CA LYS A 190 17.24 -1.11 1.45
C LYS A 190 18.75 -1.41 1.39
N TYR A 191 19.52 -0.93 2.36
CA TYR A 191 20.97 -1.17 2.48
C TYR A 191 21.27 -2.67 2.48
N GLU A 192 20.62 -3.42 3.39
CA GLU A 192 20.85 -4.88 3.53
C GLU A 192 20.38 -5.68 2.31
N ARG A 193 19.39 -5.20 1.55
CA ARG A 193 19.02 -5.82 0.27
C ARG A 193 20.13 -5.66 -0.77
N ILE A 194 20.56 -4.42 -1.02
CA ILE A 194 21.61 -4.14 -2.02
C ILE A 194 22.94 -4.83 -1.66
N ARG A 195 23.28 -4.83 -0.36
CA ARG A 195 24.44 -5.55 0.16
C ARG A 195 24.35 -7.05 -0.11
N LYS A 196 23.22 -7.68 0.22
CA LYS A 196 22.98 -9.10 -0.08
C LYS A 196 23.05 -9.33 -1.59
N ASP A 197 22.32 -8.56 -2.40
CA ASP A 197 22.28 -8.71 -3.86
C ASP A 197 23.68 -8.61 -4.51
N LYS A 198 24.58 -7.77 -3.97
CA LYS A 198 25.99 -7.68 -4.42
C LYS A 198 26.87 -8.85 -3.94
N HIS A 199 26.69 -9.30 -2.69
CA HIS A 199 27.52 -10.31 -2.04
C HIS A 199 26.83 -11.67 -1.84
N ILE A 200 25.85 -12.00 -2.70
CA ILE A 200 25.29 -13.35 -2.78
C ILE A 200 26.46 -14.33 -2.92
N PRO A 201 26.61 -15.33 -2.02
CA PRO A 201 27.58 -16.38 -2.21
C PRO A 201 27.23 -17.11 -3.50
N LEU A 202 28.04 -16.92 -4.53
CA LEU A 202 28.05 -17.79 -5.69
C LEU A 202 28.56 -19.15 -5.20
N GLU A 203 27.65 -20.04 -4.84
CA GLU A 203 27.93 -21.47 -4.82
C GLU A 203 28.21 -21.88 -6.27
N ILE A 204 29.47 -21.71 -6.68
CA ILE A 204 30.00 -22.24 -7.93
C ILE A 204 30.18 -23.75 -7.67
N PRO A 205 29.34 -24.64 -8.23
CA PRO A 205 29.67 -26.06 -8.24
C PRO A 205 31.02 -26.20 -8.97
N PRO A 206 31.96 -27.01 -8.44
CA PRO A 206 33.33 -27.05 -8.95
C PRO A 206 33.33 -27.38 -10.45
N ALA A 207 33.99 -26.52 -11.23
CA ALA A 207 33.91 -26.52 -12.68
C ALA A 207 34.39 -27.86 -13.29
N SER A 208 33.50 -28.51 -14.04
CA SER A 208 33.84 -29.59 -14.97
C SER A 208 33.21 -29.33 -16.33
N SER A 209 34.10 -29.22 -17.34
CA SER A 209 33.83 -29.34 -18.79
C SER A 209 32.68 -28.52 -19.43
N VAL A 210 33.05 -27.32 -19.91
CA VAL A 210 33.16 -26.97 -21.36
C VAL A 210 31.91 -27.03 -22.26
N ASP A 211 31.76 -25.94 -23.03
CA ASP A 211 30.92 -25.69 -24.22
C ASP A 211 29.38 -25.72 -24.09
N ASP A 212 28.77 -24.52 -24.04
CA ASP A 212 28.03 -24.02 -25.21
C ASP A 212 27.88 -22.48 -25.22
N VAL A 213 27.58 -21.90 -26.38
CA VAL A 213 27.77 -20.45 -26.67
C VAL A 213 26.47 -19.72 -27.08
N LEU A 214 26.40 -18.40 -26.77
CA LEU A 214 25.46 -17.37 -27.29
C LEU A 214 24.07 -17.24 -26.56
N PRO A 215 23.38 -16.06 -26.64
CA PRO A 215 23.80 -14.82 -25.97
C PRO A 215 22.72 -14.16 -25.09
N SER A 216 23.17 -13.11 -24.38
CA SER A 216 22.41 -12.07 -23.67
C SER A 216 20.98 -11.76 -24.14
N ASN A 217 20.06 -11.66 -23.18
CA ASN A 217 18.89 -10.77 -23.28
C ASN A 217 18.63 -10.05 -21.94
N GLN A 218 18.17 -8.80 -22.04
CA GLN A 218 17.82 -7.97 -20.88
C GLN A 218 16.36 -8.20 -20.46
N SER A 219 16.00 -7.60 -19.32
CA SER A 219 14.64 -7.34 -18.79
C SER A 219 13.94 -8.42 -17.93
N SER A 220 13.72 -7.99 -16.67
CA SER A 220 12.50 -8.16 -15.85
C SER A 220 11.81 -9.53 -15.69
N SER A 221 11.79 -9.95 -14.41
CA SER A 221 10.62 -10.43 -13.66
C SER A 221 10.00 -11.81 -13.95
N ILE A 222 9.66 -12.48 -12.83
CA ILE A 222 8.64 -13.55 -12.71
C ILE A 222 8.98 -14.89 -13.40
N ASN A 223 9.34 -15.89 -12.61
CA ASN A 223 8.53 -17.10 -12.40
C ASN A 223 9.20 -18.02 -11.37
N ALA A 224 8.49 -18.28 -10.26
CA ALA A 224 8.85 -19.30 -9.30
C ALA A 224 7.78 -20.40 -9.37
N ASP A 225 7.93 -21.33 -10.32
CA ASP A 225 7.11 -22.53 -10.42
C ASP A 225 7.83 -23.64 -11.19
N GLN A 226 8.39 -24.61 -10.47
CA GLN A 226 8.50 -26.02 -10.86
C GLN A 226 9.16 -26.84 -9.73
N SER A 227 8.35 -27.41 -8.85
CA SER A 227 8.75 -28.51 -7.96
C SER A 227 7.73 -29.63 -8.01
N GLN A 228 7.89 -30.51 -8.99
CA GLN A 228 7.20 -31.79 -9.14
C GLN A 228 8.24 -32.85 -9.52
N LEU A 229 8.10 -34.06 -8.94
CA LEU A 229 8.98 -35.24 -9.11
C LEU A 229 10.38 -35.06 -8.46
N LEU A 230 10.86 -35.90 -7.52
CA LEU A 230 10.70 -37.35 -7.39
C LEU A 230 10.65 -37.80 -5.92
N ASN A 231 9.71 -38.70 -5.61
CA ASN A 231 9.86 -39.64 -4.50
C ASN A 231 10.78 -40.79 -4.94
N ASN A 232 11.73 -41.20 -4.10
CA ASN A 232 12.21 -42.59 -4.01
C ASN A 232 12.99 -42.82 -2.71
N SER A 233 12.66 -43.90 -1.99
CA SER A 233 13.27 -44.26 -0.71
C SER A 233 14.25 -45.42 -0.87
N THR A 234 15.50 -45.26 -0.41
CA THR A 234 16.38 -46.41 -0.08
C THR A 234 17.42 -46.06 0.99
N THR A 235 17.82 -47.06 1.78
CA THR A 235 18.90 -47.05 2.80
C THR A 235 20.17 -47.74 2.24
N ILE A 236 21.32 -47.91 2.91
CA ILE A 236 21.71 -47.88 4.33
C ILE A 236 23.22 -47.50 4.47
N THR A 237 23.67 -47.16 5.70
CA THR A 237 25.04 -47.40 6.30
C THR A 237 26.27 -46.53 5.96
N THR A 238 26.83 -45.88 7.02
CA THR A 238 28.27 -45.75 7.48
C THR A 238 29.41 -45.41 6.48
N THR A 239 30.44 -44.59 6.78
CA THR A 239 31.13 -44.18 8.05
C THR A 239 31.75 -42.76 8.02
N ASN A 240 31.91 -42.13 9.19
CA ASN A 240 32.88 -41.09 9.69
C ASN A 240 33.89 -40.44 8.70
N ILE A 241 34.26 -39.13 8.77
CA ILE A 241 34.81 -38.37 9.92
C ILE A 241 34.54 -36.83 9.82
N VAL A 242 34.12 -36.20 10.93
CA VAL A 242 34.33 -34.81 11.44
C VAL A 242 34.79 -33.72 10.43
N THR A 243 34.01 -32.64 10.21
CA THR A 243 34.04 -31.40 11.02
C THR A 243 32.66 -30.78 11.32
N ASN A 244 32.54 -30.11 12.47
CA ASN A 244 31.29 -29.53 12.97
C ASN A 244 30.95 -28.17 12.33
N ILE A 245 29.83 -28.10 11.62
CA ILE A 245 29.00 -26.88 11.56
C ILE A 245 27.64 -27.26 12.12
N VAL A 246 27.27 -26.65 13.24
CA VAL A 246 25.96 -26.87 13.88
C VAL A 246 24.91 -26.08 13.11
N THR A 247 24.35 -26.69 12.07
CA THR A 247 23.04 -26.29 11.56
C THR A 247 21.99 -26.70 12.61
N PRO A 248 21.17 -25.76 13.14
CA PRO A 248 20.08 -26.13 14.03
C PRO A 248 19.06 -26.95 13.23
N LYS A 249 18.94 -28.25 13.53
CA LYS A 249 17.97 -29.12 12.89
C LYS A 249 16.56 -28.58 13.14
N ASN A 250 15.84 -28.30 12.05
CA ASN A 250 14.45 -27.82 12.08
C ASN A 250 13.53 -28.82 12.80
N GLY A 251 13.28 -28.59 14.09
CA GLY A 251 12.36 -29.39 14.91
C GLY A 251 10.97 -28.79 15.08
N ASN A 252 10.66 -27.67 14.39
CA ASN A 252 9.49 -26.83 14.69
C ASN A 252 8.68 -26.39 13.45
N SER A 253 9.01 -26.91 12.25
CA SER A 253 8.47 -26.47 10.95
C SER A 253 6.96 -26.26 10.93
N ASN A 254 6.19 -27.17 11.52
CA ASN A 254 4.72 -27.14 11.47
C ASN A 254 4.09 -26.04 12.37
N LYS A 255 4.84 -25.48 13.33
CA LYS A 255 4.40 -24.29 14.09
C LYS A 255 4.71 -23.01 13.31
N ASP A 256 5.90 -22.96 12.72
CA ASP A 256 6.37 -21.81 11.94
C ASP A 256 5.56 -21.68 10.63
N GLU A 257 5.23 -22.78 9.96
CA GLU A 257 4.33 -22.83 8.80
C GLU A 257 2.94 -22.27 9.14
N LYS A 258 2.33 -22.71 10.27
CA LYS A 258 1.04 -22.17 10.72
C LYS A 258 1.09 -20.68 11.03
N LEU A 259 2.21 -20.19 11.56
CA LEU A 259 2.43 -18.77 11.82
C LEU A 259 2.56 -17.98 10.51
N ILE A 260 3.29 -18.51 9.53
CA ILE A 260 3.44 -17.93 8.19
C ILE A 260 2.08 -17.88 7.47
N LEU A 261 1.34 -18.99 7.44
CA LEU A 261 0.00 -19.05 6.82
C LEU A 261 -0.99 -18.09 7.49
N ARG A 262 -0.99 -18.00 8.82
CA ARG A 262 -1.80 -17.00 9.55
C ARG A 262 -1.43 -15.57 9.15
N ARG A 263 -0.13 -15.27 9.04
CA ARG A 263 0.34 -13.96 8.59
C ARG A 263 -0.07 -13.65 7.15
N MET A 264 0.05 -14.61 6.23
CA MET A 264 -0.39 -14.46 4.84
C MET A 264 -1.89 -14.15 4.76
N GLU A 265 -2.71 -14.80 5.59
CA GLU A 265 -4.15 -14.56 5.63
C GLU A 265 -4.51 -13.21 6.28
N ASP A 266 -3.87 -12.84 7.39
CA ASP A 266 -4.04 -11.50 7.99
C ASP A 266 -3.59 -10.38 7.00
N ASP A 267 -2.52 -10.58 6.21
CA ASP A 267 -2.06 -9.62 5.20
C ASP A 267 -2.98 -9.56 3.96
N ARG A 268 -3.58 -10.69 3.54
CA ARG A 268 -4.66 -10.73 2.54
C ARG A 268 -5.87 -9.94 3.01
N GLU A 269 -6.35 -10.19 4.22
CA GLU A 269 -7.50 -9.50 4.80
C GLU A 269 -7.23 -8.01 5.02
N ARG A 270 -6.02 -7.59 5.43
CA ARG A 270 -5.61 -6.18 5.45
C ARG A 270 -5.68 -5.54 4.07
N THR A 271 -5.13 -6.21 3.05
CA THR A 271 -5.09 -5.71 1.67
C THR A 271 -6.49 -5.59 1.08
N LYS A 272 -7.32 -6.61 1.28
CA LYS A 272 -8.73 -6.65 0.88
C LYS A 272 -9.52 -5.49 1.46
N LYS A 273 -9.49 -5.31 2.79
CA LYS A 273 -10.16 -4.18 3.48
C LYS A 273 -9.67 -2.80 3.02
N SER A 274 -8.38 -2.66 2.70
CA SER A 274 -7.85 -1.41 2.14
C SER A 274 -8.36 -1.12 0.73
N LYS A 275 -8.75 -2.14 -0.04
CA LYS A 275 -9.37 -1.99 -1.36
C LYS A 275 -10.88 -1.83 -1.29
N GLU A 276 -11.55 -2.45 -0.31
CA GLU A 276 -12.99 -2.26 -0.04
C GLU A 276 -13.35 -0.79 0.26
N LYS A 277 -12.42 0.00 0.83
CA LYS A 277 -12.65 1.43 1.04
C LYS A 277 -12.28 2.34 -0.15
N LEU A 278 -11.67 1.79 -1.22
CA LEU A 278 -11.11 2.62 -2.31
C LEU A 278 -12.19 3.23 -3.22
N TRP A 279 -13.35 2.56 -3.31
CA TRP A 279 -14.51 2.98 -4.10
C TRP A 279 -15.60 3.67 -3.26
N GLU A 280 -15.39 3.85 -1.95
CA GLU A 280 -16.30 4.63 -1.12
C GLU A 280 -16.17 6.12 -1.48
N ASN A 281 -17.16 6.66 -2.18
CA ASN A 281 -17.29 8.10 -2.36
C ASN A 281 -18.09 8.66 -1.16
N PRO A 282 -17.47 9.44 -0.24
CA PRO A 282 -18.22 10.06 0.83
C PRO A 282 -19.20 11.05 0.23
N TYR A 283 -20.51 10.87 0.48
CA TYR A 283 -21.52 11.78 -0.06
C TYR A 283 -21.33 13.18 0.56
N VAL A 284 -21.02 14.16 -0.30
CA VAL A 284 -20.90 15.57 0.06
C VAL A 284 -21.99 16.33 -0.71
N ASP A 285 -22.80 17.14 -0.01
CA ASP A 285 -23.86 17.95 -0.62
C ASP A 285 -23.33 19.01 -1.64
N ASP A 286 -22.02 19.20 -1.70
CA ASP A 286 -21.33 20.04 -2.67
C ASP A 286 -20.85 19.22 -3.89
N LEU A 287 -21.68 19.20 -4.92
CA LEU A 287 -21.39 18.65 -6.26
C LEU A 287 -20.06 19.17 -6.85
N GLN A 288 -19.61 20.37 -6.46
CA GLN A 288 -18.34 20.92 -6.95
C GLN A 288 -17.14 20.17 -6.38
N LEU A 289 -17.24 19.63 -5.15
CA LEU A 289 -16.17 18.85 -4.54
C LEU A 289 -16.05 17.47 -5.20
N GLU A 290 -17.17 16.76 -5.39
CA GLU A 290 -17.22 15.48 -6.10
C GLU A 290 -16.63 15.61 -7.52
N PHE A 291 -17.05 16.64 -8.27
CA PHE A 291 -16.48 16.93 -9.59
C PHE A 291 -14.97 17.16 -9.54
N ASN A 292 -14.50 17.97 -8.58
CA ASN A 292 -13.07 18.27 -8.44
C ASN A 292 -12.24 17.03 -8.08
N GLU A 293 -12.75 16.11 -7.25
CA GLU A 293 -12.08 14.86 -6.93
C GLU A 293 -11.99 13.92 -8.13
N CYS A 294 -13.09 13.76 -8.89
CA CYS A 294 -13.09 12.99 -10.13
C CYS A 294 -12.16 13.60 -11.18
N PHE A 295 -12.17 14.92 -11.35
CA PHE A 295 -11.29 15.62 -12.28
C PHE A 295 -9.80 15.50 -11.89
N GLN A 296 -9.46 15.54 -10.60
CA GLN A 296 -8.09 15.31 -10.13
C GLN A 296 -7.59 13.88 -10.41
N LYS A 297 -8.47 12.87 -10.33
CA LYS A 297 -8.14 11.48 -10.72
C LYS A 297 -7.83 11.39 -12.21
N ILE A 298 -8.65 12.02 -13.06
CA ILE A 298 -8.47 12.01 -14.53
C ILE A 298 -7.18 12.72 -14.96
N ASN A 299 -6.73 13.78 -14.26
CA ASN A 299 -5.48 14.47 -14.61
C ASN A 299 -4.20 13.61 -14.50
N TYR A 300 -4.27 12.37 -13.97
CA TYR A 300 -3.17 11.40 -14.01
C TYR A 300 -3.16 10.48 -15.25
N GLN A 301 -4.28 10.34 -15.96
CA GLN A 301 -4.42 9.63 -17.24
C GLN A 301 -5.16 10.56 -18.23
N PRO A 302 -4.44 11.48 -18.91
CA PRO A 302 -5.06 12.53 -19.72
C PRO A 302 -5.59 12.05 -21.08
N ASP A 303 -5.14 10.89 -21.56
CA ASP A 303 -5.49 10.31 -22.86
C ASP A 303 -6.34 9.04 -22.66
N LEU A 304 -7.34 8.82 -23.52
CA LEU A 304 -8.11 7.58 -23.52
C LEU A 304 -7.27 6.40 -24.03
N GLU A 305 -7.36 5.27 -23.34
CA GLU A 305 -6.61 4.05 -23.67
C GLU A 305 -7.36 3.17 -24.69
N ASP A 306 -6.62 2.34 -25.44
CA ASP A 306 -7.20 1.45 -26.48
C ASP A 306 -8.27 0.50 -25.93
N GLU A 307 -8.19 0.14 -24.64
CA GLU A 307 -9.15 -0.72 -23.94
C GLU A 307 -10.49 0.01 -23.68
N GLU A 308 -10.46 1.30 -23.35
CA GLU A 308 -11.66 2.13 -23.17
C GLU A 308 -12.40 2.36 -24.50
N PHE A 309 -11.66 2.52 -25.60
CA PHE A 309 -12.25 2.56 -26.95
C PHE A 309 -12.93 1.25 -27.33
N LYS A 310 -12.37 0.11 -26.92
CA LYS A 310 -12.94 -1.22 -27.15
C LYS A 310 -14.23 -1.42 -26.36
N GLU A 311 -14.27 -1.01 -25.09
CA GLU A 311 -15.51 -1.01 -24.29
C GLU A 311 -16.60 -0.15 -24.93
N LEU A 312 -16.25 1.03 -25.45
CA LEU A 312 -17.18 1.91 -26.15
C LEU A 312 -17.72 1.29 -27.45
N GLU A 313 -16.88 0.58 -28.21
CA GLU A 313 -17.30 -0.15 -29.42
C GLU A 313 -18.24 -1.32 -29.07
N GLU A 314 -17.92 -2.10 -28.02
CA GLU A 314 -18.77 -3.18 -27.51
C GLU A 314 -20.14 -2.68 -27.05
N VAL A 315 -20.20 -1.58 -26.29
CA VAL A 315 -21.46 -0.95 -25.88
C VAL A 315 -22.28 -0.49 -27.07
N ASN A 316 -21.66 0.14 -28.08
CA ASN A 316 -22.37 0.57 -29.30
C ASN A 316 -22.91 -0.61 -30.11
N LEU A 317 -22.18 -1.75 -30.16
CA LEU A 317 -22.65 -2.98 -30.80
C LEU A 317 -23.86 -3.57 -30.08
N ILE A 318 -23.85 -3.61 -28.74
CA ILE A 318 -25.00 -4.05 -27.93
C ILE A 318 -26.22 -3.14 -28.20
N VAL A 319 -26.03 -1.81 -28.17
CA VAL A 319 -27.11 -0.85 -28.45
C VAL A 319 -27.69 -1.04 -29.85
N ALA A 320 -26.86 -1.25 -30.87
CA ALA A 320 -27.32 -1.51 -32.23
C ALA A 320 -28.17 -2.79 -32.32
N GLN A 321 -27.71 -3.89 -31.71
CA GLN A 321 -28.44 -5.16 -31.66
C GLN A 321 -29.80 -5.01 -30.96
N CYS A 322 -29.86 -4.26 -29.85
CA CYS A 322 -31.10 -3.98 -29.15
C CYS A 322 -32.15 -3.25 -30.02
N TYR A 323 -31.74 -2.39 -30.96
CA TYR A 323 -32.69 -1.70 -31.85
C TYR A 323 -33.27 -2.61 -32.94
N ASP A 324 -32.49 -3.56 -33.45
CA ASP A 324 -32.97 -4.53 -34.44
C ASP A 324 -33.95 -5.54 -33.81
N ASP A 325 -33.72 -5.97 -32.56
CA ASP A 325 -34.61 -6.85 -31.80
C ASP A 325 -35.91 -6.15 -31.33
N TRP A 326 -35.92 -4.81 -31.16
CA TRP A 326 -37.10 -4.06 -30.70
C TRP A 326 -38.16 -3.79 -31.78
N GLY A 327 -38.23 -4.64 -32.81
CA GLY A 327 -39.38 -4.71 -33.72
C GLY A 327 -39.50 -3.58 -34.76
N GLY A 328 -38.39 -2.92 -35.12
CA GLY A 328 -38.37 -1.91 -36.19
C GLY A 328 -38.58 -2.46 -37.63
N GLY A 329 -38.61 -3.79 -37.79
CA GLY A 329 -38.51 -4.48 -39.08
C GLY A 329 -39.75 -4.49 -40.00
N ASP A 330 -40.89 -3.95 -39.58
CA ASP A 330 -42.19 -4.17 -40.25
C ASP A 330 -42.79 -2.93 -40.97
N ARG A 331 -41.93 -2.08 -41.57
CA ARG A 331 -42.39 -0.94 -42.41
C ARG A 331 -41.71 -0.73 -43.77
N ILE A 332 -41.05 -1.73 -44.36
CA ILE A 332 -40.67 -1.68 -45.79
C ILE A 332 -40.93 -3.01 -46.52
N LYS A 333 -42.21 -3.43 -46.57
CA LYS A 333 -42.71 -4.42 -47.54
C LYS A 333 -44.14 -4.05 -47.96
N ASN A 334 -44.26 -3.22 -48.99
CA ASN A 334 -45.29 -3.28 -50.04
C ASN A 334 -45.09 -2.10 -51.00
N ASP A 335 -44.11 -2.24 -51.88
CA ASP A 335 -44.09 -1.60 -53.21
C ASP A 335 -43.21 -2.48 -54.12
N LYS A 336 -43.74 -3.67 -54.43
CA LYS A 336 -43.27 -4.52 -55.52
C LYS A 336 -44.39 -4.63 -56.54
N ASP A 337 -44.43 -3.67 -57.47
CA ASP A 337 -45.06 -3.85 -58.77
C ASP A 337 -44.43 -2.88 -59.79
N ASN A 338 -43.27 -3.28 -60.33
CA ASN A 338 -43.02 -3.40 -61.77
C ASN A 338 -41.52 -3.51 -62.10
N GLY A 339 -41.20 -4.36 -63.09
CA GLY A 339 -40.09 -4.10 -64.02
C GLY A 339 -38.73 -4.73 -63.72
N ASN A 340 -38.56 -5.97 -64.21
CA ASN A 340 -37.32 -6.57 -64.73
C ASN A 340 -36.07 -6.65 -63.84
N GLY A 341 -35.44 -7.84 -63.87
CA GLY A 341 -34.17 -8.07 -63.18
C GLY A 341 -32.94 -7.87 -64.06
N THR A 342 -31.80 -7.76 -63.41
CA THR A 342 -30.56 -8.51 -63.71
C THR A 342 -29.70 -8.46 -62.44
N GLY A 343 -29.07 -9.58 -62.08
CA GLY A 343 -28.30 -9.64 -60.83
C GLY A 343 -26.89 -9.07 -60.97
N THR A 344 -26.24 -8.72 -59.85
CA THR A 344 -24.82 -9.02 -59.62
C THR A 344 -24.38 -8.84 -58.16
N ASN A 345 -23.38 -9.64 -57.81
CA ASN A 345 -22.64 -9.76 -56.54
C ASN A 345 -22.44 -8.52 -55.64
N VAL A 346 -22.62 -8.78 -54.34
CA VAL A 346 -21.60 -8.67 -53.27
C VAL A 346 -20.33 -7.88 -53.61
N ASN A 347 -20.20 -6.67 -53.03
CA ASN A 347 -19.02 -6.18 -52.27
C ASN A 347 -19.00 -4.64 -52.19
N LYS A 348 -19.07 -4.09 -50.97
CA LYS A 348 -18.36 -2.85 -50.59
C LYS A 348 -18.46 -2.56 -49.08
N LEU A 349 -17.45 -3.00 -48.33
CA LEU A 349 -16.99 -2.21 -47.19
C LEU A 349 -16.60 -0.80 -47.68
N LYS A 350 -16.88 0.24 -46.89
CA LYS A 350 -16.23 1.54 -47.03
C LYS A 350 -15.53 1.93 -45.74
N LYS A 351 -14.28 1.46 -45.58
CA LYS A 351 -13.28 2.14 -44.75
C LYS A 351 -13.10 3.56 -45.30
N ARG A 352 -13.30 4.61 -44.50
CA ARG A 352 -12.83 5.97 -44.84
C ARG A 352 -11.53 6.23 -44.09
N LYS A 353 -10.40 6.13 -44.81
CA LYS A 353 -9.15 6.80 -44.40
C LYS A 353 -9.25 8.27 -44.83
N PHE A 354 -8.86 9.19 -43.96
CA PHE A 354 -8.50 10.55 -44.37
C PHE A 354 -7.02 10.58 -44.77
N SER A 355 -6.70 11.27 -45.86
CA SER A 355 -5.34 11.37 -46.41
C SER A 355 -4.81 12.80 -46.34
N THR A 356 -3.50 12.92 -46.12
CA THR A 356 -2.71 14.15 -46.05
C THR A 356 -2.18 14.63 -47.42
N THR A 357 -1.48 15.78 -47.39
CA THR A 357 -0.73 16.53 -48.46
C THR A 357 -1.53 17.63 -49.21
N ASP A 358 -0.98 18.82 -49.53
CA ASP A 358 0.42 19.21 -49.82
C ASP A 358 0.89 20.63 -49.36
N LYS A 359 2.15 20.69 -48.90
CA LYS A 359 3.28 21.65 -49.16
C LYS A 359 3.12 23.20 -49.24
N ASN A 360 3.77 23.89 -48.27
CA ASN A 360 4.90 24.88 -48.36
C ASN A 360 4.90 26.08 -49.38
N PRO A 361 5.69 27.20 -49.17
CA PRO A 361 6.91 27.33 -48.32
C PRO A 361 7.15 28.65 -47.52
N GLY A 362 8.05 28.58 -46.52
CA GLY A 362 9.10 29.59 -46.25
C GLY A 362 8.79 30.90 -45.49
N GLY A 363 9.49 31.14 -44.37
CA GLY A 363 9.55 32.48 -43.73
C GLY A 363 10.11 32.50 -42.31
N ILE A 364 11.24 33.19 -42.08
CA ILE A 364 11.91 33.35 -40.77
C ILE A 364 11.41 34.63 -40.08
N ARG A 365 10.99 34.59 -38.80
CA ARG A 365 11.40 35.56 -37.75
C ARG A 365 10.79 35.36 -36.35
N SER A 366 11.69 35.48 -35.37
CA SER A 366 11.52 35.78 -33.94
C SER A 366 10.29 36.62 -33.51
N GLY A 367 9.60 36.14 -32.46
CA GLY A 367 9.61 36.86 -31.18
C GLY A 367 8.29 37.35 -30.56
N LYS A 368 8.29 37.28 -29.21
CA LYS A 368 7.45 37.98 -28.20
C LYS A 368 6.16 37.32 -27.70
N ASN A 369 6.22 37.07 -26.38
CA ASN A 369 5.16 36.93 -25.39
C ASN A 369 3.83 37.62 -25.71
N ASN A 370 2.73 36.98 -25.30
CA ASN A 370 1.74 37.65 -24.46
C ASN A 370 1.02 36.65 -23.54
N HIS A 371 1.10 36.88 -22.23
CA HIS A 371 0.13 36.37 -21.27
C HIS A 371 -1.25 36.97 -21.58
N ASN A 372 -2.32 36.20 -21.40
CA ASN A 372 -3.65 36.77 -21.16
C ASN A 372 -4.37 35.96 -20.07
N TYR A 373 -4.46 36.56 -18.89
CA TYR A 373 -5.33 36.11 -17.80
C TYR A 373 -6.79 36.43 -18.17
N TYR A 374 -7.66 35.42 -18.22
CA TYR A 374 -9.10 35.66 -18.24
C TYR A 374 -9.63 35.86 -16.81
N ARG A 375 -9.86 37.12 -16.47
CA ARG A 375 -10.45 37.57 -15.20
C ARG A 375 -11.96 37.73 -15.39
N TYR A 376 -12.76 36.75 -14.97
CA TYR A 376 -14.22 36.87 -15.02
C TYR A 376 -14.74 37.75 -13.87
N ASN A 377 -15.47 38.80 -14.24
CA ASN A 377 -16.13 39.71 -13.30
C ASN A 377 -17.44 39.10 -12.80
N TYR A 378 -17.57 38.93 -11.48
CA TYR A 378 -18.88 38.79 -10.84
C TYR A 378 -19.63 40.12 -10.93
N ASN A 379 -20.81 40.11 -11.55
CA ASN A 379 -21.79 41.18 -11.37
C ASN A 379 -23.05 40.64 -10.71
N ASN A 380 -23.48 41.35 -9.66
CA ASN A 380 -24.61 41.01 -8.82
C ASN A 380 -25.92 40.92 -9.62
N ASP A 381 -26.76 39.93 -9.31
CA ASP A 381 -28.21 40.13 -9.39
C ASP A 381 -28.91 39.56 -8.15
N ARG A 382 -29.04 40.41 -7.12
CA ARG A 382 -29.81 40.11 -5.91
C ARG A 382 -31.30 40.29 -6.20
N ARG A 383 -32.03 39.19 -6.39
CA ARG A 383 -33.51 39.20 -6.33
C ARG A 383 -34.06 38.19 -5.32
N ARG A 384 -34.31 38.73 -4.12
CA ARG A 384 -35.50 38.52 -3.28
C ARG A 384 -36.37 37.30 -3.60
N ILE A 385 -36.53 36.42 -2.60
CA ILE A 385 -37.86 35.94 -2.13
C ILE A 385 -37.86 36.02 -0.60
N ARG A 386 -39.02 36.33 -0.02
CA ARG A 386 -39.23 36.48 1.44
C ARG A 386 -39.84 35.20 2.01
N ARG A 387 -39.45 34.89 3.26
CA ARG A 387 -40.21 34.21 4.33
C ARG A 387 -41.46 33.40 3.91
N ARG A 388 -41.44 32.12 4.27
CA ARG A 388 -42.30 31.67 5.37
C ARG A 388 -41.53 30.75 6.30
#